data_AF-A0A9D6FL30-F1
#
_entry.id   AF-A0A9D6FL30-F1
#
_cell.length_a   1.000
_cell.length_b   1.000
_cell.length_c   1.000
_cell.angle_alpha   90.00
_cell.angle_beta   90.00
_cell.angle_gamma   90.00
#
_symmetry.space_group_name_H-M   'P 1'
#
loop_
_entity.id
_entity.type
_entity.pdbx_description
1 polymer ?
#
loop_
_entity_poly.entity_id
_entity_poly.type
_entity_poly.pdbx_seq_one_letter_code
_entity_poly.pdbx_strand_id
1 'polypeptide(L)'
;MGPAACAVRQRVTIVSPESGRLRRLMIVSNVLDGGVSDVSGMEVASTDSPTGRALLGMPVGSIVEIQAPRGVMAWEILAVNEAGSVDATEAHRLDSAGEKAGAAELCERIGNYASAARRYASAGALEDAGRCYVLAGLYRDGAACFDGAGKLLDAAACYERAGMDSEAAERFMRANSPMQAARCYEKAGSFSLAAPMYEHAGEDFMAGRCYEREGSYAQAARCFERAASHRHAGIHFERAGEIEKAIGAYEKAGDFVRAGRLAEDREQFTRAAACFASAGYENDAARCTARRHEGAGEWIEAAEWYEKAAATDWWEATKAAHIGKAQMCFRQARSEGNREGALDEEQA
;
A
#
# COMPACT_ATOMS: atom_id res chain seq x y z
N MET A 1 -60.16 -23.18 -23.50
CA MET A 1 -59.90 -22.60 -22.17
C MET A 1 -58.63 -21.78 -22.30
N GLY A 2 -58.76 -20.46 -22.51
CA GLY A 2 -57.61 -19.56 -22.61
C GLY A 2 -57.02 -19.23 -21.23
N PRO A 3 -55.74 -18.83 -21.14
CA PRO A 3 -55.10 -18.53 -19.87
C PRO A 3 -55.73 -17.30 -19.21
N ALA A 4 -55.95 -17.39 -17.91
CA ALA A 4 -56.53 -16.33 -17.10
C ALA A 4 -55.57 -15.13 -16.99
N ALA A 5 -56.03 -13.94 -17.36
CA ALA A 5 -55.31 -12.68 -17.18
C ALA A 5 -55.13 -12.40 -15.67
N CYS A 6 -53.88 -12.38 -15.21
CA CYS A 6 -53.54 -11.99 -13.84
C CYS A 6 -53.43 -10.46 -13.77
N ALA A 7 -54.42 -9.80 -13.20
CA ALA A 7 -54.43 -8.35 -13.02
C ALA A 7 -53.38 -7.92 -11.99
N VAL A 8 -52.34 -7.22 -12.42
CA VAL A 8 -51.34 -6.61 -11.53
C VAL A 8 -51.90 -5.31 -10.96
N ARG A 9 -52.11 -5.27 -9.64
CA ARG A 9 -52.56 -4.06 -8.94
C ARG A 9 -51.36 -3.17 -8.62
N GLN A 10 -51.22 -2.05 -9.31
CA GLN A 10 -50.22 -1.02 -8.97
C GLN A 10 -50.81 0.00 -7.97
N ARG A 11 -49.97 0.46 -7.03
CA ARG A 11 -50.34 1.46 -6.02
C ARG A 11 -49.60 2.77 -6.33
N VAL A 12 -50.33 3.77 -6.79
CA VAL A 12 -49.79 5.11 -7.04
C VAL A 12 -50.31 6.06 -5.95
N THR A 13 -49.42 6.85 -5.35
CA THR A 13 -49.78 7.85 -4.33
C THR A 13 -49.74 9.22 -4.98
N ILE A 14 -50.88 9.92 -5.01
CA ILE A 14 -50.98 11.28 -5.53
C ILE A 14 -51.15 12.22 -4.33
N VAL A 15 -50.36 13.29 -4.27
CA VAL A 15 -50.50 14.35 -3.27
C VAL A 15 -50.90 15.63 -4.00
N SER A 16 -52.00 16.26 -3.58
CA SER A 16 -52.45 17.54 -4.11
C SER A 16 -51.86 18.69 -3.28
N PRO A 17 -51.32 19.77 -3.88
CA PRO A 17 -50.71 20.87 -3.12
C PRO A 17 -51.71 21.73 -2.33
N GLU A 18 -52.98 21.83 -2.78
CA GLU A 18 -53.89 22.89 -2.30
C GLU A 18 -54.88 22.47 -1.21
N SER A 19 -54.87 21.22 -0.76
CA SER A 19 -55.51 20.85 0.50
C SER A 19 -54.86 19.59 1.02
N GLY A 20 -54.27 19.62 2.21
CA GLY A 20 -53.50 18.53 2.83
C GLY A 20 -54.29 17.24 3.16
N ARG A 21 -55.22 16.81 2.29
CA ARG A 21 -55.93 15.54 2.37
C ARG A 21 -55.40 14.59 1.31
N LEU A 22 -54.63 13.61 1.75
CA LEU A 22 -54.28 12.41 0.99
C LEU A 22 -55.56 11.72 0.49
N ARG A 23 -55.75 11.65 -0.83
CA ARG A 23 -56.77 10.78 -1.42
C ARG A 23 -56.07 9.66 -2.19
N ARG A 24 -56.28 8.42 -1.75
CA ARG A 24 -55.75 7.23 -2.43
C ARG A 24 -56.55 6.98 -3.70
N LEU A 25 -55.85 6.88 -4.83
CA LEU A 25 -56.44 6.40 -6.08
C LEU A 25 -55.98 4.96 -6.35
N MET A 26 -56.86 4.15 -6.91
CA MET A 26 -56.57 2.76 -7.29
C MET A 26 -56.50 2.71 -8.83
N ILE A 27 -55.43 2.18 -9.40
CA ILE A 27 -55.27 2.01 -10.84
C ILE A 27 -55.45 0.52 -11.18
N VAL A 28 -56.21 0.24 -12.24
CA VAL A 28 -56.38 -1.08 -12.84
C VAL A 28 -55.85 -0.99 -14.27
N SER A 29 -54.87 -1.82 -14.65
CA SER A 29 -54.40 -1.90 -16.04
C SER A 29 -54.61 -3.29 -16.63
N ASN A 30 -54.86 -3.34 -17.94
CA ASN A 30 -54.82 -4.54 -18.78
C ASN A 30 -53.75 -4.33 -19.87
N VAL A 31 -52.92 -5.34 -20.14
CA VAL A 31 -51.90 -5.31 -21.21
C VAL A 31 -52.34 -6.27 -22.34
N LEU A 32 -52.24 -5.82 -23.59
CA LEU A 32 -52.39 -6.63 -24.80
C LEU A 32 -51.03 -6.82 -25.48
N ASP A 33 -50.70 -8.06 -25.84
CA ASP A 33 -49.46 -8.47 -26.51
C ASP A 33 -49.37 -7.97 -27.96
N GLY A 34 -48.17 -7.61 -28.41
CA GLY A 34 -47.84 -7.49 -29.84
C GLY A 34 -46.77 -6.45 -30.13
N GLY A 35 -45.65 -6.87 -30.72
CA GLY A 35 -44.57 -6.00 -31.13
C GLY A 35 -44.80 -5.26 -32.46
N VAL A 36 -43.74 -4.58 -32.87
CA VAL A 36 -43.46 -3.92 -34.17
C VAL A 36 -43.54 -2.38 -34.18
N SER A 37 -42.64 -1.90 -35.02
CA SER A 37 -42.00 -0.62 -35.32
C SER A 37 -42.88 0.54 -35.79
N ASP A 38 -42.20 1.70 -35.81
CA ASP A 38 -42.48 2.93 -36.55
C ASP A 38 -43.35 3.95 -35.81
N VAL A 39 -42.77 5.14 -35.60
CA VAL A 39 -43.31 6.23 -34.76
C VAL A 39 -43.63 7.44 -35.63
N SER A 40 -44.29 7.19 -36.76
CA SER A 40 -44.70 8.21 -37.72
C SER A 40 -46.23 8.33 -37.74
N GLY A 41 -46.80 8.77 -36.63
CA GLY A 41 -48.23 9.12 -36.57
C GLY A 41 -48.82 9.02 -35.17
N MET A 42 -48.70 10.08 -34.38
CA MET A 42 -49.58 10.25 -33.21
C MET A 42 -50.14 11.66 -33.23
N GLU A 43 -51.45 11.74 -33.50
CA GLU A 43 -52.27 12.94 -33.34
C GLU A 43 -52.84 13.03 -31.92
N VAL A 44 -53.04 14.27 -31.50
CA VAL A 44 -53.62 14.67 -30.22
C VAL A 44 -55.11 14.34 -30.20
N ALA A 45 -55.54 13.46 -29.29
CA ALA A 45 -56.96 13.27 -29.00
C ALA A 45 -57.41 14.24 -27.88
N SER A 46 -57.97 15.37 -28.33
CA SER A 46 -58.79 16.34 -27.57
C SER A 46 -58.08 17.42 -26.73
N THR A 47 -58.62 18.64 -26.85
CA THR A 47 -58.10 19.93 -26.34
C THR A 47 -58.86 20.50 -25.14
N ASP A 48 -59.66 19.71 -24.40
CA ASP A 48 -60.41 20.21 -23.25
C ASP A 48 -59.95 19.59 -21.90
N SER A 49 -59.07 20.33 -21.20
CA SER A 49 -58.67 20.24 -19.77
C SER A 49 -57.43 19.39 -19.38
N PRO A 50 -56.74 19.78 -18.30
CA PRO A 50 -55.60 20.70 -18.24
C PRO A 50 -54.26 20.00 -18.54
N THR A 51 -53.40 20.69 -19.27
CA THR A 51 -52.10 20.21 -19.77
C THR A 51 -51.09 19.95 -18.64
N GLY A 52 -50.54 18.73 -18.62
CA GLY A 52 -49.33 18.35 -17.88
C GLY A 52 -48.52 17.34 -18.70
N ARG A 53 -47.20 17.55 -18.82
CA ARG A 53 -46.31 16.71 -19.64
C ARG A 53 -45.99 15.39 -18.94
N ALA A 54 -46.13 14.27 -19.66
CA ALA A 54 -45.64 12.96 -19.27
C ALA A 54 -44.40 12.58 -20.12
N LEU A 55 -43.34 12.09 -19.47
CA LEU A 55 -42.29 11.29 -20.09
C LEU A 55 -42.36 9.90 -19.46
N LEU A 56 -42.84 8.92 -20.22
CA LEU A 56 -42.87 7.52 -19.84
C LEU A 56 -41.59 6.85 -20.37
N GLY A 57 -40.64 6.62 -19.46
CA GLY A 57 -39.51 5.73 -19.69
C GLY A 57 -39.98 4.27 -19.68
N MET A 58 -39.51 3.54 -20.69
CA MET A 58 -39.80 2.16 -21.11
C MET A 58 -39.79 1.05 -20.02
N PRO A 59 -40.39 -0.14 -20.27
CA PRO A 59 -40.72 -0.70 -21.58
C PRO A 59 -42.06 -0.25 -22.18
N VAL A 60 -42.00 -0.03 -23.50
CA VAL A 60 -43.09 0.38 -24.40
C VAL A 60 -44.30 -0.55 -24.26
N GLY A 61 -45.50 0.04 -24.19
CA GLY A 61 -46.78 -0.67 -24.39
C GLY A 61 -47.87 -0.45 -23.34
N SER A 62 -47.60 0.25 -22.23
CA SER A 62 -48.62 0.45 -21.18
C SER A 62 -49.32 1.81 -21.31
N ILE A 63 -50.60 1.80 -21.69
CA ILE A 63 -51.48 2.97 -21.53
C ILE A 63 -51.95 2.98 -20.06
N VAL A 64 -51.59 4.00 -19.30
CA VAL A 64 -52.11 4.22 -17.94
C VAL A 64 -53.15 5.32 -18.02
N GLU A 65 -54.42 4.95 -17.91
CA GLU A 65 -55.52 5.90 -17.80
C GLU A 65 -55.58 6.42 -16.36
N ILE A 66 -55.24 7.69 -16.15
CA ILE A 66 -55.29 8.35 -14.84
C ILE A 66 -56.59 9.14 -14.75
N GLN A 67 -57.55 8.63 -13.98
CA GLN A 67 -58.82 9.33 -13.76
C GLN A 67 -58.70 10.30 -12.57
N ALA A 68 -58.46 11.57 -12.85
CA ALA A 68 -58.41 12.61 -11.83
C ALA A 68 -59.85 12.95 -11.33
N PRO A 69 -60.08 13.14 -10.01
CA PRO A 69 -61.35 13.63 -9.51
C PRO A 69 -61.73 14.99 -10.08
N ARG A 70 -63.02 15.23 -10.35
CA ARG A 70 -63.53 16.55 -10.78
C ARG A 70 -63.11 17.64 -9.78
N GLY A 71 -62.40 18.66 -10.26
CA GLY A 71 -61.92 19.81 -9.49
C GLY A 71 -60.41 19.87 -9.23
N VAL A 72 -59.62 18.88 -9.69
CA VAL A 72 -58.16 18.94 -9.64
C VAL A 72 -57.64 19.72 -10.85
N MET A 73 -57.05 20.89 -10.61
CA MET A 73 -56.60 21.81 -11.67
C MET A 73 -55.20 21.52 -12.19
N ALA A 74 -54.35 20.83 -11.40
CA ALA A 74 -53.02 20.41 -11.79
C ALA A 74 -52.59 19.16 -11.01
N TRP A 75 -51.84 18.28 -11.65
CA TRP A 75 -51.23 17.11 -11.05
C TRP A 75 -49.87 16.85 -11.69
N GLU A 76 -48.92 16.33 -10.90
CA GLU A 76 -47.58 15.99 -11.34
C GLU A 76 -47.24 14.59 -10.83
N ILE A 77 -46.68 13.75 -11.70
CA ILE A 77 -46.19 12.43 -11.32
C ILE A 77 -44.81 12.63 -10.71
N LEU A 78 -44.74 12.67 -9.38
CA LEU A 78 -43.50 12.92 -8.63
C LEU A 78 -42.49 11.77 -8.74
N ALA A 79 -42.96 10.54 -8.95
CA ALA A 79 -42.12 9.38 -9.23
C ALA A 79 -42.96 8.24 -9.81
N VAL A 80 -42.48 7.64 -10.90
CA VAL A 80 -42.89 6.29 -11.29
C VAL A 80 -41.91 5.37 -10.57
N ASN A 81 -42.37 4.56 -9.60
CA ASN A 81 -41.56 3.43 -9.18
C ASN A 81 -41.35 2.61 -10.43
N GLU A 82 -40.10 2.40 -10.86
CA GLU A 82 -39.77 1.41 -11.87
C GLU A 82 -40.47 0.12 -11.43
N ALA A 83 -41.59 -0.18 -12.07
CA ALA A 83 -42.16 -1.50 -12.03
C ALA A 83 -41.06 -2.33 -12.66
N GLY A 84 -40.29 -3.01 -11.81
CA GLY A 84 -39.20 -3.87 -12.25
C GLY A 84 -39.71 -4.72 -13.41
N SER A 85 -38.84 -4.93 -14.39
CA SER A 85 -39.11 -5.79 -15.54
C SER A 85 -39.87 -7.06 -15.14
N VAL A 86 -40.59 -7.69 -16.08
CA VAL A 86 -41.26 -8.99 -15.82
C VAL A 86 -40.33 -9.95 -15.05
N ASP A 87 -39.05 -9.92 -15.42
CA ASP A 87 -37.95 -10.64 -14.77
C ASP A 87 -37.75 -10.29 -13.28
N ALA A 88 -37.94 -9.04 -12.83
CA ALA A 88 -37.83 -8.63 -11.42
C ALA A 88 -39.02 -9.14 -10.57
N THR A 89 -40.24 -9.11 -11.13
CA THR A 89 -41.41 -9.70 -10.45
C THR A 89 -41.31 -11.22 -10.39
N GLU A 90 -40.76 -11.84 -11.43
CA GLU A 90 -40.54 -13.27 -11.49
C GLU A 90 -39.40 -13.71 -10.55
N ALA A 91 -38.32 -12.93 -10.45
CA ALA A 91 -37.28 -13.16 -9.47
C ALA A 91 -37.83 -13.19 -8.04
N HIS A 92 -38.78 -12.33 -7.68
CA HIS A 92 -39.40 -12.35 -6.36
C HIS A 92 -40.31 -13.57 -6.11
N ARG A 93 -41.00 -14.05 -7.16
CA ARG A 93 -41.78 -15.30 -7.08
C ARG A 93 -40.88 -16.51 -6.86
N LEU A 94 -39.79 -16.62 -7.64
CA LEU A 94 -38.81 -17.70 -7.50
C LEU A 94 -38.13 -17.69 -6.12
N ASP A 95 -37.80 -16.51 -5.61
CA ASP A 95 -37.25 -16.33 -4.26
C ASP A 95 -38.25 -16.82 -3.19
N SER A 96 -39.54 -16.52 -3.36
CA SER A 96 -40.62 -16.98 -2.47
C SER A 96 -40.90 -18.48 -2.59
N ALA A 97 -40.58 -19.09 -3.73
CA ALA A 97 -40.67 -20.53 -3.97
C ALA A 97 -39.44 -21.30 -3.45
N GLY A 98 -38.40 -20.61 -2.98
CA GLY A 98 -37.15 -21.20 -2.50
C GLY A 98 -36.11 -21.48 -3.60
N GLU A 99 -36.42 -21.18 -4.86
CA GLU A 99 -35.52 -21.32 -6.01
C GLU A 99 -34.59 -20.10 -6.13
N LYS A 100 -33.72 -19.97 -5.13
CA LYS A 100 -32.81 -18.82 -4.96
C LYS A 100 -31.81 -18.63 -6.11
N ALA A 101 -31.38 -19.73 -6.75
CA ALA A 101 -30.44 -19.68 -7.87
C ALA A 101 -31.07 -19.06 -9.13
N GLY A 102 -32.25 -19.54 -9.54
CA GLY A 102 -32.97 -18.96 -10.69
C GLY A 102 -33.38 -17.50 -10.46
N ALA A 103 -33.77 -17.15 -9.23
CA ALA A 103 -34.03 -15.77 -8.86
C ALA A 103 -32.79 -14.87 -8.97
N ALA A 104 -31.61 -15.41 -8.68
CA ALA A 104 -30.34 -14.69 -8.77
C ALA A 104 -29.91 -14.45 -10.23
N GLU A 105 -30.04 -15.46 -11.10
CA GLU A 105 -29.74 -15.35 -12.53
C GLU A 105 -30.61 -14.28 -13.23
N LEU A 106 -31.91 -14.22 -12.90
CA LEU A 106 -32.78 -13.16 -13.40
C LEU A 106 -32.33 -11.78 -12.91
N CYS A 107 -31.97 -11.65 -11.63
CA CYS A 107 -31.45 -10.39 -11.10
C CYS A 107 -30.14 -9.95 -11.80
N GLU A 108 -29.28 -10.90 -12.14
CA GLU A 108 -28.03 -10.67 -12.87
C GLU A 108 -28.31 -10.20 -14.30
N ARG A 109 -29.27 -10.82 -15.01
CA ARG A 109 -29.68 -10.42 -16.36
C ARG A 109 -30.25 -9.00 -16.42
N ILE A 110 -30.97 -8.58 -15.37
CA ILE A 110 -31.52 -7.23 -15.24
C ILE A 110 -30.42 -6.20 -14.89
N GLY A 111 -29.22 -6.64 -14.50
CA GLY A 111 -28.13 -5.78 -14.05
C GLY A 111 -28.24 -5.37 -12.57
N ASN A 112 -29.15 -5.96 -11.80
CA ASN A 112 -29.27 -5.72 -10.36
C ASN A 112 -28.33 -6.66 -9.58
N TYR A 113 -27.03 -6.40 -9.73
CA TYR A 113 -25.98 -7.24 -9.17
C TYR A 113 -26.01 -7.35 -7.64
N ALA A 114 -26.39 -6.29 -6.92
CA ALA A 114 -26.48 -6.32 -5.46
C ALA A 114 -27.57 -7.30 -4.96
N SER A 115 -28.69 -7.37 -5.67
CA SER A 115 -29.78 -8.29 -5.34
C SER A 115 -29.49 -9.72 -5.79
N ALA A 116 -28.82 -9.89 -6.93
CA ALA A 116 -28.32 -11.19 -7.40
C ALA A 116 -27.33 -11.77 -6.38
N ALA A 117 -26.37 -10.96 -5.93
CA ALA A 117 -25.33 -11.38 -4.99
C ALA A 117 -25.88 -11.90 -3.65
N ARG A 118 -26.84 -11.20 -3.06
CA ARG A 118 -27.51 -11.66 -1.81
C ARG A 118 -28.19 -13.00 -1.99
N ARG A 119 -28.83 -13.22 -3.14
CA ARG A 119 -29.53 -14.47 -3.45
C ARG A 119 -28.57 -15.62 -3.68
N TYR A 120 -27.52 -15.42 -4.50
CA TYR A 120 -26.44 -16.39 -4.66
C TYR A 120 -25.77 -16.73 -3.32
N ALA A 121 -25.50 -15.75 -2.47
CA ALA A 121 -24.92 -15.97 -1.14
C ALA A 121 -25.85 -16.84 -0.27
N SER A 122 -27.16 -16.55 -0.29
CA SER A 122 -28.17 -17.32 0.46
C SER A 122 -28.43 -18.71 -0.10
N ALA A 123 -28.01 -18.98 -1.34
CA ALA A 123 -28.05 -20.27 -2.01
C ALA A 123 -26.76 -21.08 -1.80
N GLY A 124 -25.73 -20.51 -1.17
CA GLY A 124 -24.42 -21.13 -0.99
C GLY A 124 -23.50 -21.05 -2.21
N ALA A 125 -23.93 -20.41 -3.31
CA ALA A 125 -23.13 -20.15 -4.50
C ALA A 125 -22.20 -18.95 -4.26
N LEU A 126 -21.22 -19.14 -3.36
CA LEU A 126 -20.37 -18.06 -2.86
C LEU A 126 -19.49 -17.42 -3.94
N GLU A 127 -19.04 -18.18 -4.93
CA GLU A 127 -18.25 -17.62 -6.04
C GLU A 127 -19.06 -16.66 -6.92
N ASP A 128 -20.29 -17.05 -7.25
CA ASP A 128 -21.19 -16.26 -8.09
C ASP A 128 -21.67 -15.01 -7.33
N ALA A 129 -21.93 -15.18 -6.03
CA ALA A 129 -22.19 -14.07 -5.11
C ALA A 129 -21.03 -13.07 -5.07
N GLY A 130 -19.79 -13.57 -4.93
CA GLY A 130 -18.58 -12.75 -4.93
C GLY A 130 -18.43 -11.93 -6.21
N ARG A 131 -18.61 -12.55 -7.39
CA ARG A 131 -18.56 -11.85 -8.68
C ARG A 131 -19.63 -10.77 -8.79
N CYS A 132 -20.87 -11.07 -8.40
CA CYS A 132 -21.96 -10.10 -8.41
C CYS A 132 -21.71 -8.94 -7.44
N TYR A 133 -21.17 -9.19 -6.25
CA TYR A 133 -20.80 -8.12 -5.32
C TYR A 133 -19.70 -7.21 -5.87
N VAL A 134 -18.71 -7.76 -6.57
CA VAL A 134 -17.66 -6.97 -7.25
C VAL A 134 -18.25 -6.09 -8.36
N LEU A 135 -19.16 -6.63 -9.18
CA LEU A 135 -19.87 -5.86 -10.21
C LEU A 135 -20.76 -4.76 -9.62
N ALA A 136 -21.34 -5.00 -8.44
CA ALA A 136 -22.09 -4.00 -7.69
C ALA A 136 -21.22 -2.93 -6.98
N GLY A 137 -19.89 -3.07 -7.00
CA GLY A 137 -18.97 -2.19 -6.27
C GLY A 137 -18.91 -2.44 -4.75
N LEU A 138 -19.55 -3.50 -4.26
CA LEU A 138 -19.60 -3.87 -2.84
C LEU A 138 -18.44 -4.82 -2.49
N TYR A 139 -17.22 -4.29 -2.53
CA TYR A 139 -16.00 -5.11 -2.43
C TYR A 139 -15.84 -5.84 -1.10
N ARG A 140 -16.30 -5.27 0.03
CA ARG A 140 -16.23 -5.92 1.34
C ARG A 140 -17.06 -7.20 1.40
N ASP A 141 -18.29 -7.15 0.93
CA ASP A 141 -19.19 -8.32 0.90
C ASP A 141 -18.70 -9.36 -0.11
N GLY A 142 -18.21 -8.90 -1.27
CA GLY A 142 -17.57 -9.77 -2.26
C GLY A 142 -16.35 -10.51 -1.71
N ALA A 143 -15.52 -9.82 -0.92
CA ALA A 143 -14.34 -10.41 -0.28
C ALA A 143 -14.72 -11.51 0.72
N ALA A 144 -15.78 -11.30 1.52
CA ALA A 144 -16.28 -12.31 2.45
C ALA A 144 -16.82 -13.56 1.72
N CYS A 145 -17.53 -13.35 0.59
CA CYS A 145 -17.98 -14.45 -0.26
C CYS A 145 -16.82 -15.25 -0.86
N PHE A 146 -15.79 -14.58 -1.41
CA PHE A 146 -14.63 -15.26 -1.96
C PHE A 146 -13.81 -16.00 -0.89
N ASP A 147 -13.72 -15.47 0.32
CA ASP A 147 -13.06 -16.16 1.44
C ASP A 147 -13.78 -17.43 1.84
N GLY A 148 -15.11 -17.36 1.98
CA GLY A 148 -15.93 -18.54 2.26
C GLY A 148 -15.86 -19.59 1.15
N ALA A 149 -15.64 -19.16 -0.09
CA ALA A 149 -15.39 -20.04 -1.23
C ALA A 149 -13.95 -20.59 -1.30
N GLY A 150 -13.04 -20.14 -0.41
CA GLY A 150 -11.62 -20.53 -0.43
C GLY A 150 -10.79 -19.86 -1.54
N LYS A 151 -11.34 -18.89 -2.28
CA LYS A 151 -10.63 -18.12 -3.32
C LYS A 151 -9.85 -16.97 -2.70
N LEU A 152 -8.73 -17.31 -2.06
CA LEU A 152 -7.93 -16.38 -1.27
C LEU A 152 -7.42 -15.17 -2.07
N LEU A 153 -6.98 -15.36 -3.31
CA LEU A 153 -6.46 -14.25 -4.15
C LEU A 153 -7.56 -13.27 -4.56
N ASP A 154 -8.74 -13.79 -4.95
CA ASP A 154 -9.89 -12.94 -5.31
C ASP A 154 -10.41 -12.18 -4.09
N ALA A 155 -10.46 -12.85 -2.93
CA ALA A 155 -10.81 -12.22 -1.66
C ALA A 155 -9.82 -11.09 -1.31
N ALA A 156 -8.52 -11.33 -1.44
CA ALA A 156 -7.48 -10.34 -1.16
C ALA A 156 -7.60 -9.11 -2.08
N ALA A 157 -7.80 -9.31 -3.38
CA ALA A 157 -8.01 -8.22 -4.33
C ALA A 157 -9.27 -7.40 -4.02
N CYS A 158 -10.34 -8.06 -3.54
CA CYS A 158 -11.54 -7.37 -3.09
C CYS A 158 -11.30 -6.56 -1.81
N TYR A 159 -10.57 -7.10 -0.83
CA TYR A 159 -10.20 -6.34 0.37
C TYR A 159 -9.31 -5.13 0.06
N GLU A 160 -8.35 -5.25 -0.87
CA GLU A 160 -7.53 -4.13 -1.32
C GLU A 160 -8.39 -3.02 -1.94
N ARG A 161 -9.35 -3.38 -2.80
CA ARG A 161 -10.30 -2.41 -3.39
C ARG A 161 -11.25 -1.79 -2.37
N ALA A 162 -11.50 -2.49 -1.26
CA ALA A 162 -12.29 -1.97 -0.15
C ALA A 162 -11.47 -1.05 0.79
N GLY A 163 -10.15 -0.91 0.58
CA GLY A 163 -9.25 -0.17 1.47
C GLY A 163 -8.93 -0.92 2.78
N MET A 164 -9.20 -2.22 2.83
CA MET A 164 -8.96 -3.09 3.99
C MET A 164 -7.62 -3.81 3.81
N ASP A 165 -6.54 -3.02 3.84
CA ASP A 165 -5.20 -3.48 3.45
C ASP A 165 -4.64 -4.58 4.39
N SER A 166 -4.98 -4.54 5.68
CA SER A 166 -4.50 -5.56 6.63
C SER A 166 -5.14 -6.92 6.36
N GLU A 167 -6.46 -6.94 6.13
CA GLU A 167 -7.19 -8.15 5.76
C GLU A 167 -6.73 -8.68 4.41
N ALA A 168 -6.50 -7.81 3.42
CA ALA A 168 -5.93 -8.20 2.13
C ALA A 168 -4.56 -8.90 2.30
N ALA A 169 -3.70 -8.33 3.16
CA ALA A 169 -2.37 -8.88 3.42
C ALA A 169 -2.42 -10.29 4.04
N GLU A 170 -3.30 -10.51 5.01
CA GLU A 170 -3.50 -11.85 5.62
C GLU A 170 -3.93 -12.89 4.58
N ARG A 171 -4.78 -12.50 3.62
CA ARG A 171 -5.24 -13.42 2.57
C ARG A 171 -4.15 -13.71 1.55
N PHE A 172 -3.36 -12.71 1.16
CA PHE A 172 -2.18 -12.93 0.34
C PHE A 172 -1.15 -13.82 1.03
N MET A 173 -0.97 -13.69 2.35
CA MET A 173 -0.10 -14.58 3.12
C MET A 173 -0.62 -16.02 3.10
N ARG A 174 -1.93 -16.24 3.36
CA ARG A 174 -2.55 -17.58 3.26
C ARG A 174 -2.48 -18.15 1.84
N ALA A 175 -2.49 -17.30 0.82
CA ALA A 175 -2.33 -17.66 -0.59
C ALA A 175 -0.87 -17.86 -1.01
N ASN A 176 0.09 -17.87 -0.07
CA ASN A 176 1.52 -18.00 -0.32
C ASN A 176 2.07 -16.96 -1.31
N SER A 177 1.56 -15.73 -1.24
CA SER A 177 1.94 -14.60 -2.09
C SER A 177 2.59 -13.48 -1.24
N PRO A 178 3.81 -13.71 -0.71
CA PRO A 178 4.43 -12.84 0.29
C PRO A 178 4.68 -11.42 -0.21
N MET A 179 5.03 -11.25 -1.50
CA MET A 179 5.25 -9.93 -2.09
C MET A 179 3.98 -9.06 -2.11
N GLN A 180 2.82 -9.67 -2.38
CA GLN A 180 1.54 -8.95 -2.36
C GLN A 180 1.13 -8.63 -0.91
N ALA A 181 1.31 -9.58 0.00
CA ALA A 181 1.07 -9.37 1.43
C ALA A 181 1.92 -8.22 1.99
N ALA A 182 3.21 -8.19 1.66
CA ALA A 182 4.14 -7.15 2.09
C ALA A 182 3.68 -5.74 1.65
N ARG A 183 3.28 -5.59 0.39
CA ARG A 183 2.76 -4.31 -0.14
C ARG A 183 1.50 -3.85 0.57
N CYS A 184 0.58 -4.77 0.86
CA CYS A 184 -0.64 -4.46 1.60
C CYS A 184 -0.32 -4.05 3.05
N TYR A 185 0.56 -4.78 3.76
CA TYR A 185 1.00 -4.35 5.09
C TYR A 185 1.73 -3.00 5.08
N GLU A 186 2.52 -2.71 4.04
CA GLU A 186 3.18 -1.40 3.88
C GLU A 186 2.15 -0.27 3.69
N LYS A 187 1.12 -0.48 2.88
CA LYS A 187 0.00 0.48 2.71
C LYS A 187 -0.77 0.70 4.00
N ALA A 188 -0.97 -0.37 4.77
CA ALA A 188 -1.60 -0.31 6.10
C ALA A 188 -0.72 0.39 7.16
N GLY A 189 0.55 0.69 6.87
CA GLY A 189 1.51 1.26 7.81
C GLY A 189 2.11 0.25 8.80
N SER A 190 1.80 -1.04 8.65
CA SER A 190 2.28 -2.14 9.49
C SER A 190 3.66 -2.62 9.04
N PHE A 191 4.68 -1.77 9.16
CA PHE A 191 6.03 -2.06 8.67
C PHE A 191 6.68 -3.29 9.33
N SER A 192 6.36 -3.56 10.60
CA SER A 192 6.83 -4.74 11.34
C SER A 192 6.35 -6.07 10.74
N LEU A 193 5.17 -6.07 10.11
CA LEU A 193 4.62 -7.22 9.38
C LEU A 193 5.07 -7.24 7.91
N ALA A 194 5.24 -6.06 7.30
CA ALA A 194 5.69 -5.94 5.91
C ALA A 194 7.14 -6.42 5.72
N ALA A 195 8.04 -6.05 6.65
CA ALA A 195 9.47 -6.34 6.54
C ALA A 195 9.78 -7.86 6.40
N PRO A 196 9.30 -8.76 7.27
CA PRO A 196 9.56 -10.20 7.12
C PRO A 196 8.90 -10.79 5.87
N MET A 197 7.78 -10.22 5.39
CA MET A 197 7.16 -10.66 4.14
C MET A 197 8.01 -10.30 2.93
N TYR A 198 8.63 -9.11 2.92
CA TYR A 198 9.61 -8.74 1.89
C TYR A 198 10.88 -9.62 1.95
N GLU A 199 11.37 -9.96 3.16
CA GLU A 199 12.49 -10.90 3.30
C GLU A 199 12.13 -12.28 2.73
N HIS A 200 10.93 -12.79 3.02
CA HIS A 200 10.47 -14.08 2.48
C HIS A 200 10.30 -14.05 0.95
N ALA A 201 9.95 -12.90 0.38
CA ALA A 201 9.89 -12.69 -1.06
C ALA A 201 11.27 -12.53 -1.73
N GLY A 202 12.36 -12.44 -0.97
CA GLY A 202 13.71 -12.17 -1.47
C GLY A 202 13.98 -10.69 -1.79
N GLU A 203 13.07 -9.80 -1.42
CA GLU A 203 13.15 -8.35 -1.67
C GLU A 203 13.84 -7.63 -0.51
N ASP A 204 15.10 -8.00 -0.28
CA ASP A 204 15.90 -7.55 0.86
C ASP A 204 15.99 -6.01 0.98
N PHE A 205 16.05 -5.30 -0.15
CA PHE A 205 16.10 -3.83 -0.13
C PHE A 205 14.80 -3.22 0.43
N MET A 206 13.64 -3.78 0.04
CA MET A 206 12.34 -3.32 0.51
C MET A 206 12.11 -3.68 1.99
N ALA A 207 12.57 -4.87 2.39
CA ALA A 207 12.58 -5.26 3.80
C ALA A 207 13.41 -4.29 4.64
N GLY A 208 14.61 -3.92 4.15
CA GLY A 208 15.48 -2.93 4.80
C GLY A 208 14.80 -1.59 5.03
N ARG A 209 14.07 -1.08 4.02
CA ARG A 209 13.29 0.17 4.15
C ARG A 209 12.15 0.06 5.17
N CYS A 210 11.48 -1.09 5.26
CA CYS A 210 10.44 -1.31 6.25
C CYS A 210 11.01 -1.32 7.67
N TYR A 211 12.11 -2.04 7.90
CA TYR A 211 12.81 -2.01 9.19
C TYR A 211 13.37 -0.63 9.55
N GLU A 212 13.84 0.15 8.56
CA GLU A 212 14.25 1.55 8.80
C GLU A 212 13.09 2.40 9.34
N ARG A 213 11.91 2.29 8.72
CA ARG A 213 10.71 3.03 9.13
C ARG A 213 10.18 2.62 10.50
N GLU A 214 10.37 1.36 10.87
CA GLU A 214 10.08 0.86 12.21
C GLU A 214 11.08 1.39 13.26
N GLY A 215 12.30 1.76 12.84
CA GLY A 215 13.41 2.14 13.73
C GLY A 215 14.34 0.98 14.08
N SER A 216 14.11 -0.20 13.49
CA SER A 216 14.90 -1.42 13.68
C SER A 216 16.20 -1.39 12.84
N TYR A 217 17.10 -0.46 13.14
CA TYR A 217 18.29 -0.18 12.30
C TYR A 217 19.22 -1.38 12.10
N ALA A 218 19.39 -2.24 13.11
CA ALA A 218 20.23 -3.42 12.99
C ALA A 218 19.67 -4.45 11.99
N GLN A 219 18.35 -4.64 11.96
CA GLN A 219 17.69 -5.49 10.96
C GLN A 219 17.76 -4.86 9.58
N ALA A 220 17.46 -3.56 9.48
CA ALA A 220 17.56 -2.81 8.24
C ALA A 220 18.95 -2.94 7.60
N ALA A 221 20.01 -2.78 8.41
CA ALA A 221 21.40 -2.90 7.96
C ALA A 221 21.71 -4.28 7.37
N ARG A 222 21.26 -5.36 8.03
CA ARG A 222 21.45 -6.73 7.53
C ARG A 222 20.71 -6.95 6.21
N CYS A 223 19.48 -6.46 6.09
CA CYS A 223 18.74 -6.55 4.82
C CYS A 223 19.45 -5.77 3.70
N PHE A 224 19.92 -4.55 3.97
CA PHE A 224 20.69 -3.78 2.99
C PHE A 224 22.02 -4.45 2.63
N GLU A 225 22.68 -5.14 3.57
CA GLU A 225 23.89 -5.90 3.28
C GLU A 225 23.61 -7.08 2.35
N ARG A 226 22.54 -7.85 2.58
CA ARG A 226 22.12 -8.94 1.68
C ARG A 226 21.71 -8.44 0.29
N ALA A 227 21.09 -7.26 0.23
CA ALA A 227 20.79 -6.57 -1.02
C ALA A 227 22.02 -5.95 -1.73
N ALA A 228 23.24 -6.21 -1.25
CA ALA A 228 24.49 -5.62 -1.73
C ALA A 228 24.52 -4.08 -1.71
N SER A 229 23.62 -3.45 -0.95
CA SER A 229 23.55 -2.00 -0.78
C SER A 229 24.45 -1.57 0.38
N HIS A 230 25.75 -1.75 0.21
CA HIS A 230 26.76 -1.58 1.26
C HIS A 230 26.75 -0.19 1.91
N ARG A 231 26.46 0.87 1.13
CA ARG A 231 26.34 2.23 1.67
C ARG A 231 25.16 2.37 2.64
N HIS A 232 23.99 1.83 2.30
CA HIS A 232 22.84 1.83 3.21
C HIS A 232 23.11 0.96 4.43
N ALA A 233 23.72 -0.21 4.24
CA ALA A 233 24.13 -1.08 5.34
C ALA A 233 25.06 -0.35 6.33
N GLY A 234 26.08 0.36 5.83
CA GLY A 234 27.00 1.15 6.67
C GLY A 234 26.29 2.20 7.52
N ILE A 235 25.40 2.99 6.90
CA ILE A 235 24.62 4.04 7.61
C ILE A 235 23.75 3.43 8.72
N HIS A 236 23.14 2.28 8.45
CA HIS A 236 22.23 1.66 9.41
C HIS A 236 22.96 0.89 10.51
N PHE A 237 24.11 0.26 10.20
CA PHE A 237 24.99 -0.30 11.23
C PHE A 237 25.56 0.79 12.14
N GLU A 238 25.94 1.96 11.58
CA GLU A 238 26.41 3.11 12.37
C GLU A 238 25.31 3.60 13.33
N ARG A 239 24.07 3.78 12.84
CA ARG A 239 22.92 4.14 13.68
C ARG A 239 22.56 3.09 14.73
N ALA A 240 22.78 1.81 14.43
CA ALA A 240 22.59 0.72 15.36
C ALA A 240 23.71 0.60 16.42
N GLY A 241 24.79 1.38 16.29
CA GLY A 241 25.98 1.29 17.15
C GLY A 241 26.90 0.10 16.81
N GLU A 242 26.64 -0.62 15.72
CA GLU A 242 27.47 -1.75 15.26
C GLU A 242 28.65 -1.25 14.41
N ILE A 243 29.54 -0.46 15.03
CA ILE A 243 30.56 0.32 14.34
C ILE A 243 31.51 -0.54 13.50
N GLU A 244 31.96 -1.71 13.98
CA GLU A 244 32.85 -2.59 13.21
C GLU A 244 32.25 -3.05 11.89
N LYS A 245 30.95 -3.39 11.90
CA LYS A 245 30.22 -3.77 10.69
C LYS A 245 29.97 -2.56 9.80
N ALA A 246 29.73 -1.39 10.39
CA ALA A 246 29.60 -0.14 9.64
C ALA A 246 30.89 0.16 8.86
N ILE A 247 32.07 0.07 9.50
CA ILE A 247 33.37 0.26 8.83
C ILE A 247 33.50 -0.72 7.66
N GLY A 248 33.27 -2.01 7.88
CA GLY A 248 33.35 -3.02 6.82
C GLY A 248 32.37 -2.78 5.66
N ALA A 249 31.16 -2.31 5.96
CA ALA A 249 30.17 -1.95 4.95
C ALA A 249 30.58 -0.70 4.16
N TYR A 250 31.16 0.31 4.81
CA TYR A 250 31.67 1.50 4.12
C TYR A 250 32.88 1.19 3.24
N GLU A 251 33.79 0.32 3.68
CA GLU A 251 34.90 -0.18 2.86
C GLU A 251 34.38 -0.87 1.59
N LYS A 252 33.43 -1.81 1.72
CA LYS A 252 32.79 -2.48 0.57
C LYS A 252 32.06 -1.49 -0.36
N ALA A 253 31.52 -0.40 0.20
CA ALA A 253 30.86 0.66 -0.56
C ALA A 253 31.84 1.62 -1.26
N GLY A 254 33.15 1.55 -0.95
CA GLY A 254 34.16 2.50 -1.40
C GLY A 254 34.11 3.85 -0.68
N ASP A 255 33.32 3.99 0.40
CA ASP A 255 33.28 5.19 1.24
C ASP A 255 34.40 5.14 2.29
N PHE A 256 35.63 5.12 1.78
CA PHE A 256 36.84 4.95 2.59
C PHE A 256 37.07 6.11 3.57
N VAL A 257 36.57 7.32 3.29
CA VAL A 257 36.69 8.45 4.21
C VAL A 257 35.90 8.19 5.48
N ARG A 258 34.63 7.75 5.35
CA ARG A 258 33.78 7.48 6.51
C ARG A 258 34.25 6.24 7.26
N ALA A 259 34.67 5.19 6.55
CA ALA A 259 35.31 4.02 7.14
C ALA A 259 36.57 4.39 7.95
N GLY A 260 37.45 5.21 7.38
CA GLY A 260 38.70 5.64 8.01
C GLY A 260 38.47 6.43 9.29
N ARG A 261 37.51 7.36 9.30
CA ARG A 261 37.14 8.13 10.50
C ARG A 261 36.61 7.25 11.62
N LEU A 262 35.65 6.37 11.31
CA LEU A 262 35.10 5.44 12.31
C LEU A 262 36.16 4.47 12.85
N ALA A 263 37.08 4.02 12.00
CA ALA A 263 38.21 3.19 12.41
C ALA A 263 39.19 3.97 13.31
N GLU A 264 39.44 5.24 13.01
CA GLU A 264 40.29 6.12 13.82
C GLU A 264 39.70 6.37 15.21
N ASP A 265 38.39 6.66 15.30
CA ASP A 265 37.69 6.83 16.58
C ASP A 265 37.75 5.59 17.48
N ARG A 266 37.97 4.42 16.86
CA ARG A 266 38.15 3.11 17.51
C ARG A 266 39.62 2.74 17.75
N GLU A 267 40.54 3.68 17.49
CA GLU A 267 42.00 3.51 17.59
C GLU A 267 42.57 2.40 16.68
N GLN A 268 41.84 2.02 15.63
CA GLN A 268 42.29 1.06 14.61
C GLN A 268 43.15 1.75 13.57
N PHE A 269 44.29 2.30 14.00
CA PHE A 269 45.12 3.17 13.18
C PHE A 269 45.66 2.51 11.91
N THR A 270 45.89 1.19 11.92
CA THR A 270 46.28 0.41 10.74
C THR A 270 45.20 0.46 9.66
N ARG A 271 43.97 0.15 10.03
CA ARG A 271 42.81 0.11 9.13
C ARG A 271 42.42 1.51 8.68
N ALA A 272 42.45 2.49 9.60
CA ALA A 272 42.20 3.89 9.29
C ALA A 272 43.20 4.44 8.26
N ALA A 273 44.50 4.17 8.44
CA ALA A 273 45.54 4.57 7.50
C ALA A 273 45.31 3.96 6.10
N ALA A 274 44.98 2.67 6.02
CA ALA A 274 44.67 2.02 4.76
C ALA A 274 43.46 2.65 4.05
N CYS A 275 42.38 2.94 4.80
CA CYS A 275 41.20 3.60 4.27
C CYS A 275 41.52 5.02 3.75
N PHE A 276 42.20 5.85 4.53
CA PHE A 276 42.57 7.20 4.08
C PHE A 276 43.50 7.18 2.87
N ALA A 277 44.43 6.23 2.81
CA ALA A 277 45.28 6.03 1.63
C ALA A 277 44.45 5.65 0.39
N SER A 278 43.49 4.72 0.52
CA SER A 278 42.57 4.36 -0.57
C SER A 278 41.66 5.53 -1.00
N ALA A 279 41.38 6.47 -0.10
CA ALA A 279 40.62 7.68 -0.39
C ALA A 279 41.48 8.83 -0.98
N GLY A 280 42.80 8.70 -1.03
CA GLY A 280 43.73 9.74 -1.49
C GLY A 280 44.06 10.82 -0.45
N TYR A 281 43.71 10.64 0.82
CA TYR A 281 44.04 11.56 1.91
C TYR A 281 45.40 11.17 2.52
N GLU A 282 46.47 11.50 1.81
CA GLU A 282 47.83 11.09 2.18
C GLU A 282 48.29 11.62 3.54
N ASN A 283 47.88 12.84 3.90
CA ASN A 283 48.19 13.46 5.20
C ASN A 283 47.51 12.69 6.36
N ASP A 284 46.22 12.38 6.24
CA ASP A 284 45.49 11.60 7.26
C ASP A 284 45.99 10.16 7.35
N ALA A 285 46.35 9.56 6.21
CA ALA A 285 46.98 8.24 6.20
C ALA A 285 48.31 8.24 6.95
N ALA A 286 49.21 9.20 6.66
CA ALA A 286 50.50 9.35 7.33
C ALA A 286 50.35 9.68 8.82
N ARG A 287 49.34 10.47 9.18
CA ARG A 287 48.99 10.77 10.59
C ARG A 287 48.55 9.51 11.33
N CYS A 288 47.74 8.66 10.71
CA CYS A 288 47.29 7.41 11.31
C CYS A 288 48.43 6.40 11.46
N THR A 289 49.32 6.27 10.47
CA THR A 289 50.51 5.42 10.60
C THR A 289 51.43 5.90 11.71
N ALA A 290 51.62 7.22 11.87
CA ALA A 290 52.38 7.79 12.97
C ALA A 290 51.81 7.40 14.34
N ARG A 291 50.48 7.51 14.54
CA ARG A 291 49.82 7.09 15.80
C ARG A 291 49.95 5.61 16.09
N ARG A 292 49.97 4.76 15.06
CA ARG A 292 50.23 3.33 15.21
C ARG A 292 51.64 3.07 15.77
N HIS A 293 52.65 3.72 15.20
CA HIS A 293 54.04 3.63 15.68
C HIS A 293 54.19 4.19 17.11
N GLU A 294 53.50 5.29 17.41
CA GLU A 294 53.42 5.88 18.76
C GLU A 294 52.91 4.86 19.79
N GLY A 295 51.84 4.13 19.47
CA GLY A 295 51.30 3.08 20.34
C GLY A 295 52.21 1.83 20.45
N ALA A 296 53.12 1.62 19.50
CA ALA A 296 54.10 0.53 19.53
C ALA A 296 55.40 0.90 20.26
N GLY A 297 55.60 2.17 20.63
CA GLY A 297 56.85 2.68 21.19
C GLY A 297 57.96 2.94 20.15
N GLU A 298 57.61 2.88 18.86
CA GLU A 298 58.53 3.13 17.74
C GLU A 298 58.61 4.65 17.47
N TRP A 299 59.20 5.37 18.42
CA TRP A 299 59.13 6.85 18.47
C TRP A 299 59.82 7.55 17.30
N ILE A 300 60.90 6.98 16.76
CA ILE A 300 61.64 7.58 15.65
C ILE A 300 60.79 7.49 14.38
N GLU A 301 60.27 6.30 14.09
CA GLU A 301 59.38 6.05 12.96
C GLU A 301 58.10 6.89 13.08
N ALA A 302 57.53 7.02 14.29
CA ALA A 302 56.37 7.87 14.52
C ALA A 302 56.65 9.33 14.15
N ALA A 303 57.83 9.86 14.49
CA ALA A 303 58.23 11.23 14.17
C ALA A 303 58.36 11.45 12.65
N GLU A 304 59.02 10.53 11.94
CA GLU A 304 59.17 10.58 10.48
C GLU A 304 57.81 10.60 9.76
N TRP A 305 56.86 9.78 10.21
CA TRP A 305 55.50 9.77 9.66
C TRP A 305 54.73 11.06 9.95
N TYR A 306 54.93 11.67 11.13
CA TYR A 306 54.35 12.99 11.42
C TYR A 306 54.95 14.10 10.55
N GLU A 307 56.25 14.08 10.27
CA GLU A 307 56.88 15.00 9.32
C GLU A 307 56.34 14.80 7.90
N LYS A 308 56.14 13.55 7.48
CA LYS A 308 55.52 13.23 6.20
C LYS A 308 54.08 13.76 6.11
N ALA A 309 53.29 13.60 7.17
CA ALA A 309 51.95 14.18 7.24
C ALA A 309 51.98 15.71 7.13
N ALA A 310 52.93 16.37 7.80
CA ALA A 310 53.12 17.82 7.73
C ALA A 310 53.55 18.31 6.34
N ALA A 311 54.29 17.49 5.58
CA ALA A 311 54.78 17.84 4.25
C ALA A 311 53.66 17.84 3.20
N THR A 312 52.67 16.94 3.34
CA THR A 312 51.52 16.83 2.43
C THR A 312 50.32 17.69 2.85
N ASP A 313 50.36 18.26 4.06
CA ASP A 313 49.31 19.13 4.54
C ASP A 313 49.48 20.59 4.07
N TRP A 314 48.40 21.12 3.51
CA TRP A 314 48.34 22.48 2.98
C TRP A 314 47.95 23.52 4.03
N TRP A 315 47.31 23.11 5.14
CA TRP A 315 46.87 24.06 6.16
C TRP A 315 47.93 24.25 7.24
N GLU A 316 48.32 25.52 7.48
CA GLU A 316 49.50 25.84 8.31
C GLU A 316 49.38 25.34 9.75
N ALA A 317 48.18 25.37 10.35
CA ALA A 317 48.03 25.02 11.75
C ALA A 317 47.95 23.50 12.01
N THR A 318 47.45 22.69 11.08
CA THR A 318 47.54 21.22 11.17
C THR A 318 48.97 20.77 10.88
N LYS A 319 49.63 21.40 9.90
CA LYS A 319 51.06 21.24 9.66
C LYS A 319 51.90 21.54 10.90
N ALA A 320 51.65 22.66 11.59
CA ALA A 320 52.33 22.98 12.85
C ALA A 320 52.06 21.95 13.95
N ALA A 321 50.83 21.44 14.06
CA ALA A 321 50.48 20.39 15.01
C ALA A 321 51.25 19.07 14.73
N HIS A 322 51.37 18.68 13.46
CA HIS A 322 52.16 17.53 13.04
C HIS A 322 53.64 17.67 13.39
N ILE A 323 54.25 18.82 13.09
CA ILE A 323 55.65 19.11 13.44
C ILE A 323 55.84 19.09 14.97
N GLY A 324 54.91 19.67 15.73
CA GLY A 324 54.96 19.65 17.19
C GLY A 324 54.93 18.22 17.76
N LYS A 325 54.09 17.35 17.19
CA LYS A 325 54.05 15.92 17.53
C LYS A 325 55.35 15.20 17.18
N ALA A 326 55.92 15.42 16.00
CA ALA A 326 57.21 14.84 15.62
C ALA A 326 58.32 15.21 16.62
N GLN A 327 58.40 16.48 17.02
CA GLN A 327 59.36 16.96 18.03
C GLN A 327 59.15 16.33 19.42
N MET A 328 57.91 16.01 19.79
CA MET A 328 57.62 15.29 21.02
C MET A 328 58.13 13.85 20.95
N CYS A 329 57.85 13.14 19.85
CA CYS A 329 58.33 11.77 19.65
C CYS A 329 59.87 11.68 19.66
N PHE A 330 60.58 12.61 19.01
CA PHE A 330 62.05 12.64 19.07
C PHE A 330 62.61 12.88 20.48
N ARG A 331 61.94 13.74 21.28
CA ARG A 331 62.34 13.96 22.67
C ARG A 331 62.13 12.71 23.52
N GLN A 332 61.01 12.01 23.29
CA GLN A 332 60.70 10.76 23.97
C GLN A 332 61.73 9.67 23.64
N ALA A 333 62.06 9.48 22.36
CA ALA A 333 63.09 8.54 21.90
C ALA A 333 64.45 8.79 22.57
N ARG A 334 64.90 10.05 22.65
CA ARG A 334 66.16 10.41 23.33
C ARG A 334 66.13 10.09 24.83
N SER A 335 64.98 10.28 25.47
CA SER A 335 64.85 9.98 26.90
C SER A 335 64.90 8.47 27.20
N GLU A 336 64.40 7.64 26.28
CA GLU A 336 64.40 6.18 26.40
C GLU A 336 65.77 5.59 26.05
N GLY A 337 66.42 6.06 24.99
CA GLY A 337 67.79 5.64 24.66
C GLY A 337 68.81 5.99 25.75
N ASN A 338 68.65 7.13 26.45
CA ASN A 338 69.47 7.47 27.61
C ASN A 338 69.20 6.58 28.83
N ARG A 339 68.03 5.94 28.93
CA ARG A 339 67.72 5.00 30.02
C ARG A 339 68.31 3.62 29.75
N GLU A 340 68.25 3.13 28.52
CA GLU A 340 68.87 1.87 28.13
C GLU A 340 70.40 1.93 28.32
N GLY A 341 71.04 3.02 27.86
CA GLY A 341 72.48 3.21 28.07
C GLY A 341 72.89 3.34 29.55
N ALA A 342 72.02 3.88 30.41
CA ALA A 342 72.27 3.96 31.86
C ALA A 342 72.10 2.62 32.58
N LEU A 343 71.22 1.73 32.10
CA LEU A 343 71.05 0.38 32.64
C LEU A 343 72.21 -0.54 32.25
N ASP A 344 72.78 -0.35 31.06
CA ASP A 344 73.96 -1.08 30.60
C ASP A 344 75.24 -0.68 31.38
N GLU A 345 75.35 0.59 31.81
CA GLU A 345 76.46 1.06 32.65
C GLU A 345 76.34 0.64 34.13
N GLU A 346 75.14 0.39 34.65
CA GLU A 346 74.93 -0.05 36.04
C GLU A 346 75.11 -1.57 36.22
N GLN A 347 75.15 -2.34 35.12
CA GLN A 347 75.38 -3.80 35.10
C GLN A 347 76.80 -4.23 34.70
N ALA A 348 77.67 -3.30 34.31
CA ALA A 348 79.07 -3.53 33.92
C ALA A 348 80.05 -3.29 35.08
#